data_AF-C4TDB3-F1
#
_entry.id   AF-C4TDB3-F1
#
_cell.length_a   1.000
_cell.length_b   1.000
_cell.length_c   1.000
_cell.angle_alpha   90.00
_cell.angle_beta   90.00
_cell.angle_gamma   90.00
#
_symmetry.space_group_name_H-M   'P 1'
#
loop_
_entity.id
_entity.type
_entity.pdbx_description
1 polymer ?
#
loop_
_entity_poly.entity_id
_entity_poly.type
_entity_poly.pdbx_seq_one_letter_code
_entity_poly.pdbx_strand_id
1 'polypeptide(L)'
;HAQAAAGVGGVIKMVQAMRHGVLPRTLHVGEPTREVDWSAGKVELLTEAREWLGTEGRPRRAGVSSFGISGTNAHVILEQAPEARRTVPAEPVAVPWVLSGRGSKALRGQAVRLLARVERDADLSPVNVGWTLTAGRAALDDRAAVVGTDRAALVAGLRALARGESAAGLVQGTASGSGGRVVFVFPGQGAQWAGMGVELLDSAPVFAERFAECAQALAEFVDWDAEAVLRGAPGAASLERVDVVQPLSWAVMVSLAALWRSYGVEPAAVVG
;
A
#
# COMPACT_ATOMS: atom_id res chain seq x y z
N HIS A 1 14.83 31.96 16.00
CA HIS A 1 15.94 30.98 16.07
C HIS A 1 15.51 29.84 16.99
N ALA A 2 15.49 28.59 16.50
CA ALA A 2 14.93 27.43 17.22
C ALA A 2 15.96 26.71 18.13
N GLN A 3 17.02 27.42 18.57
CA GLN A 3 18.06 26.90 19.46
C GLN A 3 18.61 25.55 18.98
N ALA A 4 18.50 24.49 19.79
CA ALA A 4 18.99 23.16 19.46
C ALA A 4 18.43 22.60 18.14
N ALA A 5 17.23 23.03 17.71
CA ALA A 5 16.61 22.61 16.46
C ALA A 5 16.96 23.52 15.26
N ALA A 6 17.81 24.55 15.42
CA ALA A 6 18.10 25.50 14.36
C ALA A 6 18.79 24.84 13.15
N GLY A 7 19.78 23.96 13.38
CA GLY A 7 20.47 23.25 12.32
C GLY A 7 19.53 22.38 11.48
N VAL A 8 18.73 21.53 12.13
CA VAL A 8 17.75 20.68 11.43
C VAL A 8 16.65 21.49 10.75
N GLY A 9 16.27 22.65 11.30
CA GLY A 9 15.37 23.59 10.62
C GLY A 9 15.92 24.06 9.27
N GLY A 10 17.23 24.34 9.19
CA GLY A 10 17.92 24.65 7.94
C GLY A 10 17.93 23.48 6.96
N VAL A 11 18.14 22.25 7.45
CA VAL A 11 18.07 21.03 6.63
C VAL A 11 16.67 20.83 6.05
N ILE A 12 15.63 20.93 6.88
CA ILE A 12 14.23 20.81 6.45
C ILE A 12 13.89 21.85 5.38
N LYS A 13 14.29 23.11 5.59
CA LYS A 13 14.12 24.19 4.59
C LYS A 13 14.70 23.79 3.25
N MET A 14 15.95 23.33 3.23
CA MET A 14 16.65 23.03 1.98
C MET A 14 16.16 21.74 1.30
N VAL A 15 15.77 20.71 2.06
CA VAL A 15 15.13 19.50 1.51
C VAL A 15 13.80 19.86 0.85
N GLN A 16 12.98 20.70 1.48
CA GLN A 16 11.72 21.15 0.89
C GLN A 16 11.98 22.05 -0.34
N ALA A 17 12.97 22.93 -0.30
CA ALA A 17 13.37 23.74 -1.46
C ALA A 17 13.76 22.88 -2.67
N MET A 18 14.51 21.79 -2.45
CA MET A 18 14.87 20.84 -3.51
C MET A 18 13.66 20.08 -4.04
N ARG A 19 12.75 19.62 -3.17
CA ARG A 19 11.53 18.91 -3.54
C ARG A 19 10.58 19.75 -4.39
N HIS A 20 10.45 21.02 -4.06
CA HIS A 20 9.55 21.94 -4.76
C HIS A 20 10.25 22.71 -5.90
N GLY A 21 11.57 22.58 -6.04
CA GLY A 21 12.33 23.31 -7.05
C GLY A 21 12.30 24.83 -6.85
N VAL A 22 12.21 25.32 -5.60
CA VAL A 22 12.10 26.75 -5.28
C VAL A 22 12.97 27.07 -4.07
N LEU A 23 13.82 28.09 -4.18
CA LEU A 23 14.55 28.68 -3.06
C LEU A 23 13.65 29.72 -2.36
N PRO A 24 13.25 29.51 -1.10
CA PRO A 24 12.37 30.46 -0.40
C PRO A 24 13.15 31.67 0.11
N ARG A 25 12.53 32.85 0.03
CA ARG A 25 13.13 34.11 0.49
C ARG A 25 13.56 34.07 1.95
N THR A 26 14.61 34.81 2.28
CA THR A 26 14.92 35.23 3.64
C THR A 26 14.06 36.45 3.99
N LEU A 27 13.56 36.49 5.22
CA LEU A 27 12.72 37.59 5.71
C LEU A 27 13.57 38.66 6.39
N HIS A 28 13.00 39.86 6.54
CA HIS A 28 13.60 40.99 7.27
C HIS A 28 14.91 41.52 6.70
N VAL A 29 15.15 41.31 5.41
CA VAL A 29 16.21 41.99 4.67
C VAL A 29 15.61 43.21 3.98
N GLY A 30 15.67 44.36 4.65
CA GLY A 30 15.32 45.66 4.06
C GLY A 30 16.53 46.26 3.33
N GLU A 31 17.56 46.63 4.08
CA GLU A 31 18.89 46.99 3.59
C GLU A 31 19.91 45.93 4.07
N PRO A 32 20.76 45.36 3.21
CA PRO A 32 21.84 44.46 3.64
C PRO A 32 22.78 45.14 4.66
N THR A 33 23.34 44.37 5.59
CA THR A 33 24.28 44.94 6.60
C THR A 33 25.53 45.53 5.93
N ARG A 34 26.03 46.65 6.46
CA ARG A 34 27.24 47.33 5.99
C ARG A 34 28.54 46.70 6.51
N GLU A 35 28.44 45.80 7.48
CA GLU A 35 29.57 45.05 8.04
C GLU A 35 30.11 43.96 7.10
N VAL A 36 29.44 43.73 5.96
CA VAL A 36 29.82 42.75 4.94
C VAL A 36 29.96 43.46 3.60
N ASP A 37 31.12 43.28 2.94
CA ASP A 37 31.28 43.70 1.54
C ASP A 37 30.63 42.68 0.62
N TRP A 38 29.37 42.93 0.26
CA TRP A 38 28.59 42.09 -0.65
C TRP A 38 29.11 42.12 -2.10
N SER A 39 29.93 43.10 -2.47
CA SER A 39 30.50 43.21 -3.83
C SER A 39 31.72 42.30 -4.03
N ALA A 40 32.42 41.93 -2.95
CA ALA A 40 33.66 41.15 -3.00
C ALA A 40 33.47 39.64 -3.20
N GLY A 41 32.28 39.15 -3.56
CA GLY A 41 32.01 37.71 -3.67
C GLY A 41 30.89 37.31 -4.62
N LYS A 42 30.67 35.99 -4.73
CA LYS A 42 29.58 35.38 -5.51
C LYS A 42 28.39 34.99 -4.63
N VAL A 43 28.14 35.75 -3.56
CA VAL A 43 27.08 35.48 -2.58
C VAL A 43 26.02 36.57 -2.68
N GLU A 44 24.76 36.16 -2.77
CA GLU A 44 23.61 37.06 -2.84
C GLU A 44 22.58 36.68 -1.76
N LEU A 45 21.98 37.69 -1.12
CA LEU A 45 20.86 37.48 -0.21
C LEU A 45 19.59 37.16 -1.00
N LEU A 46 18.88 36.12 -0.59
CA LEU A 46 17.65 35.70 -1.26
C LEU A 46 16.44 36.52 -0.78
N THR A 47 16.33 37.79 -1.16
CA THR A 47 15.24 38.70 -0.72
C THR A 47 13.87 38.34 -1.29
N GLU A 48 13.86 37.60 -2.40
CA GLU A 48 12.67 37.08 -3.07
C GLU A 48 12.77 35.57 -3.27
N ALA A 49 11.62 34.91 -3.39
CA ALA A 49 11.60 33.49 -3.71
C ALA A 49 12.00 33.31 -5.17
N ARG A 50 12.88 32.35 -5.46
CA ARG A 50 13.38 32.10 -6.82
C ARG A 50 13.19 30.66 -7.20
N GLU A 51 12.83 30.41 -8.45
CA GLU A 51 12.87 29.06 -9.00
C GLU A 51 14.30 28.54 -8.92
N TRP A 52 14.44 27.31 -8.44
CA TRP A 52 15.70 26.61 -8.41
C TRP A 52 15.77 25.68 -9.61
N LEU A 53 15.97 26.26 -10.79
CA LEU A 53 16.14 25.49 -12.01
C LEU A 53 17.36 24.57 -11.84
N GLY A 54 17.14 23.27 -12.01
CA GLY A 54 18.23 22.30 -12.00
C GLY A 54 19.15 22.56 -13.20
N THR A 55 20.43 22.24 -13.08
CA THR A 55 21.32 22.19 -14.25
C THR A 55 21.28 20.77 -14.80
N GLU A 56 21.14 20.62 -16.11
CA GLU A 56 21.11 19.30 -16.74
C GLU A 56 22.35 18.48 -16.36
N GLY A 57 22.12 17.21 -15.97
CA GLY A 57 23.18 16.32 -15.49
C GLY A 57 23.78 16.66 -14.12
N ARG A 58 23.25 17.65 -13.37
CA ARG A 58 23.76 18.02 -12.04
C ARG A 58 22.66 18.12 -10.99
N PRO A 59 22.75 17.36 -9.89
CA PRO A 59 21.78 17.47 -8.80
C PRO A 59 21.92 18.83 -8.10
N ARG A 60 20.79 19.37 -7.64
CA ARG A 60 20.79 20.56 -6.78
C ARG A 60 21.56 20.27 -5.50
N ARG A 61 22.41 21.20 -5.06
CA ARG A 61 23.19 21.09 -3.83
C ARG A 61 23.07 22.35 -2.98
N ALA A 62 23.04 22.18 -1.67
CA ALA A 62 23.07 23.30 -0.72
C ALA A 62 23.92 22.97 0.50
N GLY A 63 24.61 23.99 1.02
CA GLY A 63 25.24 23.93 2.34
C GLY A 63 24.27 24.41 3.43
N VAL A 64 24.29 23.75 4.58
CA VAL A 64 23.62 24.22 5.80
C VAL A 64 24.67 24.32 6.90
N SER A 65 24.85 25.53 7.42
CA SER A 65 25.78 25.81 8.53
C SER A 65 25.03 26.06 9.83
N SER A 66 25.59 25.61 10.95
CA SER A 66 25.09 25.91 12.29
C SER A 66 26.26 26.17 13.24
N PHE A 67 26.22 27.29 13.96
CA PHE A 67 27.29 27.75 14.83
C PHE A 67 26.75 27.92 16.24
N GLY A 68 27.23 27.08 17.17
CA GLY A 68 26.79 27.07 18.55
C GLY A 68 27.52 28.12 19.39
N ILE A 69 26.88 28.62 20.44
CA ILE A 69 27.45 29.63 21.34
C ILE A 69 28.71 29.13 22.07
N SER A 70 28.88 27.81 22.22
CA SER A 70 30.09 27.19 22.75
C SER A 70 31.31 27.30 21.82
N GLY A 71 31.12 27.78 20.58
CA GLY A 71 32.14 27.79 19.52
C GLY A 71 32.15 26.54 18.65
N THR A 72 31.28 25.55 18.92
CA THR A 72 31.17 24.35 18.09
C THR A 72 30.41 24.64 16.80
N ASN A 73 31.04 24.32 15.66
CA ASN A 73 30.49 24.58 14.33
C ASN A 73 30.19 23.27 13.59
N ALA A 74 29.07 23.23 12.87
CA ALA A 74 28.71 22.15 11.98
C ALA A 74 28.35 22.69 10.58
N HIS A 75 28.76 21.96 9.54
CA HIS A 75 28.39 22.24 8.16
C HIS A 75 28.04 20.94 7.45
N VAL A 76 26.89 20.92 6.77
CA VAL A 76 26.45 19.76 5.99
C VAL A 76 26.16 20.17 4.56
N ILE A 77 26.52 19.30 3.62
CA ILE A 77 26.16 19.43 2.22
C ILE A 77 24.99 18.50 1.93
N LEU A 78 23.93 19.06 1.37
CA LEU A 78 22.75 18.34 0.91
C LEU A 78 22.79 18.24 -0.60
N GLU A 79 22.39 17.09 -1.13
CA GLU A 79 22.25 16.84 -2.55
C GLU A 79 20.84 16.29 -2.85
N GLN A 80 20.27 16.72 -3.97
CA GLN A 80 19.00 16.21 -4.47
C GLN A 80 19.07 14.70 -4.72
N ALA A 81 18.07 13.97 -4.22
CA ALA A 81 17.94 12.54 -4.50
C ALA A 81 17.68 12.27 -5.99
N PRO A 82 18.15 11.14 -6.54
CA PRO A 82 17.84 10.73 -7.90
C PRO A 82 16.32 10.61 -8.09
N GLU A 83 15.87 10.85 -9.32
CA GLU A 83 14.45 10.74 -9.64
C GLU A 83 14.00 9.28 -9.55
N ALA A 84 12.98 9.03 -8.73
CA ALA A 84 12.43 7.70 -8.58
C ALA A 84 11.62 7.33 -9.82
N ARG A 85 11.97 6.23 -10.50
CA ARG A 85 11.15 5.67 -11.57
C ARG A 85 9.81 5.24 -10.98
N ARG A 86 8.72 5.78 -11.51
CA ARG A 86 7.36 5.34 -11.19
C ARG A 86 7.09 4.06 -11.96
N THR A 87 7.03 2.93 -11.26
CA THR A 87 6.53 1.68 -11.83
C THR A 87 5.01 1.69 -11.79
N VAL A 88 4.36 1.30 -12.89
CA VAL A 88 2.91 1.09 -12.92
C VAL A 88 2.66 -0.33 -12.40
N PRO A 89 1.99 -0.51 -11.25
CA PRO A 89 1.60 -1.83 -10.77
C PRO A 89 0.57 -2.45 -11.73
N ALA A 90 0.53 -3.78 -11.82
CA ALA A 90 -0.62 -4.47 -12.39
C ALA A 90 -1.90 -4.09 -11.63
N GLU A 91 -3.03 -4.01 -12.32
CA GLU A 91 -4.33 -3.70 -11.72
C GLU A 91 -4.94 -4.98 -11.14
N PRO A 92 -4.95 -5.17 -9.80
CA PRO A 92 -5.63 -6.32 -9.22
C PRO A 92 -7.14 -6.13 -9.30
N VAL A 93 -7.86 -7.25 -9.31
CA VAL A 93 -9.33 -7.27 -9.32
C VAL A 93 -9.92 -6.54 -8.11
N ALA A 94 -9.26 -6.64 -6.94
CA ALA A 94 -9.63 -5.91 -5.73
C ALA A 94 -8.39 -5.45 -4.96
N VAL A 95 -8.50 -4.31 -4.29
CA VAL A 95 -7.44 -3.73 -3.45
C VAL A 95 -7.92 -3.63 -1.99
N PRO A 96 -7.15 -4.12 -1.02
CA PRO A 96 -7.40 -3.84 0.39
C PRO A 96 -6.73 -2.52 0.82
N TRP A 97 -7.50 -1.61 1.41
CA TRP A 97 -6.98 -0.51 2.22
C TRP A 97 -7.06 -0.88 3.70
N VAL A 98 -5.90 -1.18 4.28
CA VAL A 98 -5.76 -1.59 5.68
C VAL A 98 -5.44 -0.38 6.55
N LEU A 99 -6.23 -0.15 7.60
CA LEU A 99 -6.03 0.93 8.56
C LEU A 99 -5.88 0.35 9.96
N SER A 100 -5.09 1.03 10.79
CA SER A 100 -4.99 0.66 12.21
C SER A 100 -4.90 1.89 13.12
N GLY A 101 -5.32 1.73 14.37
CA GLY A 101 -5.30 2.76 15.41
C GLY A 101 -5.15 2.16 16.80
N ARG A 102 -4.82 3.00 17.79
CA ARG A 102 -4.97 2.66 19.22
C ARG A 102 -6.30 3.21 19.72
N GLY A 103 -7.30 2.34 19.78
CA GLY A 103 -8.69 2.65 20.06
C GLY A 103 -9.50 3.03 18.81
N SER A 104 -10.80 2.75 18.87
CA SER A 104 -11.76 3.01 17.78
C SER A 104 -11.75 4.47 17.30
N LYS A 105 -11.57 5.45 18.21
CA LYS A 105 -11.47 6.87 17.86
C LYS A 105 -10.24 7.17 16.99
N ALA A 106 -9.09 6.56 17.30
CA ALA A 106 -7.87 6.75 16.53
C ALA A 106 -7.98 6.11 15.13
N LEU A 107 -8.61 4.92 15.05
CA LEU A 107 -8.89 4.23 13.78
C LEU A 107 -9.81 5.07 12.89
N ARG A 108 -10.93 5.59 13.41
CA ARG A 108 -11.81 6.51 12.68
C ARG A 108 -11.07 7.78 12.25
N GLY A 109 -10.19 8.31 13.11
CA GLY A 109 -9.34 9.45 12.78
C GLY A 109 -8.37 9.17 11.62
N GLN A 110 -7.86 7.95 11.47
CA GLN A 110 -7.07 7.56 10.29
C GLN A 110 -7.94 7.55 9.03
N ALA A 111 -9.14 6.99 9.11
CA ALA A 111 -10.08 6.95 7.98
C ALA A 111 -10.41 8.37 7.49
N VAL A 112 -10.69 9.31 8.39
CA VAL A 112 -10.94 10.73 8.05
C VAL A 112 -9.73 11.36 7.34
N ARG A 113 -8.51 11.16 7.84
CA ARG A 113 -7.30 11.72 7.22
C ARG A 113 -7.01 11.12 5.85
N LEU A 114 -7.18 9.81 5.70
CA LEU A 114 -6.99 9.14 4.42
C LEU A 114 -8.04 9.59 3.41
N LEU A 115 -9.32 9.65 3.82
CA LEU A 115 -10.42 10.15 3.00
C LEU A 115 -10.11 11.55 2.47
N ALA A 116 -9.72 12.49 3.34
CA ALA A 116 -9.36 13.84 2.92
C ALA A 116 -8.14 13.88 1.98
N ARG A 117 -7.20 12.93 2.09
CA ARG A 117 -6.04 12.85 1.19
C ARG A 117 -6.41 12.33 -0.18
N VAL A 118 -7.24 11.29 -0.26
CA VAL A 118 -7.68 10.71 -1.53
C VAL A 118 -8.69 11.63 -2.21
N GLU A 119 -9.62 12.26 -1.51
CA GLU A 119 -10.57 13.20 -2.13
C GLU A 119 -9.88 14.43 -2.73
N ARG A 120 -8.75 14.88 -2.18
CA ARG A 120 -7.97 16.00 -2.71
C ARG A 120 -7.25 15.66 -4.03
N ASP A 121 -6.99 14.39 -4.30
CA ASP A 121 -6.07 13.95 -5.36
C ASP A 121 -6.63 12.69 -6.03
N ALA A 122 -7.38 12.93 -7.09
CA ALA A 122 -8.05 11.89 -7.87
C ALA A 122 -7.05 10.90 -8.49
N ASP A 123 -5.84 11.36 -8.79
CA ASP A 123 -4.80 10.62 -9.51
C ASP A 123 -4.01 9.65 -8.62
N LEU A 124 -4.30 9.61 -7.31
CA LEU A 124 -3.74 8.59 -6.43
C LEU A 124 -4.24 7.21 -6.83
N SER A 125 -3.31 6.39 -7.34
CA SER A 125 -3.54 4.96 -7.59
C SER A 125 -4.01 4.25 -6.32
N PRO A 126 -5.18 3.58 -6.35
CA PRO A 126 -5.66 2.79 -5.21
C PRO A 126 -4.69 1.71 -4.73
N VAL A 127 -3.97 1.07 -5.66
CA VAL A 127 -2.96 0.05 -5.38
C VAL A 127 -1.80 0.65 -4.58
N ASN A 128 -1.26 1.79 -5.01
CA ASN A 128 -0.16 2.45 -4.29
C ASN A 128 -0.59 2.93 -2.90
N VAL A 129 -1.84 3.36 -2.74
CA VAL A 129 -2.41 3.68 -1.42
C VAL A 129 -2.45 2.43 -0.55
N GLY A 130 -3.01 1.32 -1.04
CA GLY A 130 -3.07 0.04 -0.31
C GLY A 130 -1.69 -0.46 0.09
N TRP A 131 -0.73 -0.45 -0.84
CA TRP A 131 0.67 -0.81 -0.57
C TRP A 131 1.29 0.07 0.52
N THR A 132 1.12 1.39 0.43
CA THR A 132 1.67 2.33 1.43
C THR A 132 1.07 2.12 2.81
N LEU A 133 -0.22 1.77 2.88
CA LEU A 133 -0.90 1.46 4.12
C LEU A 133 -0.37 0.19 4.77
N THR A 134 -0.05 -0.84 3.99
CA THR A 134 0.47 -2.12 4.51
C THR A 134 1.97 -2.06 4.81
N ALA A 135 2.78 -1.56 3.88
CA ALA A 135 4.24 -1.60 3.99
C ALA A 135 4.85 -0.38 4.72
N GLY A 136 4.12 0.74 4.78
CA GLY A 136 4.64 2.01 5.28
C GLY A 136 4.01 2.52 6.57
N ARG A 137 3.16 1.72 7.24
CA ARG A 137 2.50 2.09 8.50
C ARG A 137 2.64 0.98 9.52
N ALA A 138 2.69 1.38 10.80
CA ALA A 138 2.65 0.42 11.90
C ALA A 138 1.29 -0.28 11.95
N ALA A 139 1.29 -1.58 12.24
CA ALA A 139 0.09 -2.36 12.50
C ALA A 139 -0.28 -2.27 13.99
N LEU A 140 -1.31 -1.51 14.31
CA LEU A 140 -1.85 -1.34 15.67
C LEU A 140 -3.02 -2.29 15.93
N ASP A 141 -3.52 -2.33 17.17
CA ASP A 141 -4.45 -3.36 17.63
C ASP A 141 -5.85 -3.22 17.03
N ASP A 142 -6.40 -2.00 16.97
CA ASP A 142 -7.70 -1.76 16.33
C ASP A 142 -7.51 -1.58 14.83
N ARG A 143 -8.08 -2.48 14.04
CA ARG A 143 -7.84 -2.59 12.61
C ARG A 143 -9.14 -2.52 11.82
N ALA A 144 -9.03 -1.99 10.61
CA ALA A 144 -10.05 -2.10 9.59
C ALA A 144 -9.42 -2.45 8.25
N ALA A 145 -10.14 -3.20 7.43
CA ALA A 145 -9.83 -3.41 6.02
C ALA A 145 -11.03 -2.98 5.19
N VAL A 146 -10.80 -2.10 4.22
CA VAL A 146 -11.78 -1.78 3.18
C VAL A 146 -11.31 -2.45 1.90
N VAL A 147 -12.08 -3.40 1.39
CA VAL A 147 -11.80 -4.10 0.13
C VAL A 147 -12.74 -3.55 -0.94
N GLY A 148 -12.18 -3.12 -2.07
CA GLY A 148 -12.97 -2.63 -3.20
C GLY A 148 -12.28 -2.90 -4.54
N THR A 149 -13.08 -3.05 -5.58
CA THR A 149 -12.64 -3.26 -6.97
C THR A 149 -12.37 -1.95 -7.69
N ASP A 150 -12.89 -0.84 -7.15
CA ASP A 150 -12.67 0.49 -7.68
C ASP A 150 -12.51 1.52 -6.55
N ARG A 151 -12.12 2.74 -6.96
CA ARG A 151 -11.92 3.88 -6.07
C ARG A 151 -13.19 4.31 -5.35
N ALA A 152 -14.36 4.22 -6.01
CA ALA A 152 -15.61 4.67 -5.44
C ALA A 152 -16.03 3.78 -4.27
N ALA A 153 -15.92 2.45 -4.43
CA ALA A 153 -16.15 1.47 -3.38
C ALA A 153 -15.22 1.68 -2.18
N LEU A 154 -13.91 1.89 -2.44
CA LEU A 154 -12.92 2.14 -1.39
C LEU A 154 -13.22 3.42 -0.60
N VAL A 155 -13.56 4.51 -1.30
CA VAL A 155 -13.93 5.78 -0.68
C VAL A 155 -15.24 5.66 0.12
N ALA A 156 -16.23 4.91 -0.38
CA ALA A 156 -17.47 4.65 0.34
C ALA A 156 -17.22 3.88 1.65
N GLY A 157 -16.37 2.85 1.62
CA GLY A 157 -15.98 2.10 2.82
C GLY A 157 -15.19 2.95 3.83
N LEU A 158 -14.29 3.83 3.37
CA LEU A 158 -13.61 4.78 4.27
C LEU A 158 -14.58 5.76 4.92
N ARG A 159 -15.58 6.25 4.19
CA ARG A 159 -16.63 7.14 4.73
C ARG A 159 -17.44 6.44 5.80
N ALA A 160 -17.85 5.19 5.57
CA ALA A 160 -18.54 4.39 6.57
C ALA A 160 -17.67 4.18 7.83
N LEU A 161 -16.40 3.79 7.64
CA LEU A 161 -15.45 3.63 8.75
C LEU A 161 -15.27 4.94 9.53
N ALA A 162 -15.12 6.08 8.85
CA ALA A 162 -14.98 7.39 9.48
C ALA A 162 -16.18 7.76 10.36
N ARG A 163 -17.40 7.36 9.95
CA ARG A 163 -18.64 7.56 10.71
C ARG A 163 -18.89 6.49 11.78
N GLY A 164 -18.13 5.39 11.77
CA GLY A 164 -18.36 4.24 12.65
C GLY A 164 -19.55 3.38 12.21
N GLU A 165 -19.86 3.40 10.92
CA GLU A 165 -20.92 2.63 10.29
C GLU A 165 -20.38 1.35 9.64
N SER A 166 -21.26 0.40 9.39
CA SER A 166 -20.96 -0.79 8.59
C SER A 166 -21.17 -0.51 7.10
N ALA A 167 -20.39 -1.15 6.24
CA ALA A 167 -20.55 -1.11 4.79
C ALA A 167 -20.09 -2.42 4.16
N ALA A 168 -20.57 -2.71 2.95
CA ALA A 168 -20.03 -3.81 2.15
C ALA A 168 -18.54 -3.60 1.91
N GLY A 169 -17.75 -4.67 2.04
CA GLY A 169 -16.29 -4.62 1.90
C GLY A 169 -15.54 -3.99 3.08
N LEU A 170 -16.22 -3.51 4.12
CA LEU A 170 -15.59 -3.01 5.35
C LEU A 170 -15.61 -4.08 6.44
N VAL A 171 -14.43 -4.51 6.87
CA VAL A 171 -14.23 -5.41 8.01
C VAL A 171 -13.49 -4.66 9.11
N GLN A 172 -13.92 -4.81 10.36
CA GLN A 172 -13.29 -4.20 11.54
C GLN A 172 -13.03 -5.26 12.60
N GLY A 173 -11.99 -5.08 13.38
CA GLY A 173 -11.69 -5.95 14.52
C GLY A 173 -10.53 -5.43 15.35
N THR A 174 -10.40 -5.97 16.56
CA THR A 174 -9.25 -5.70 17.43
C THR A 174 -8.40 -6.97 17.48
N ALA A 175 -7.10 -6.83 17.22
CA ALA A 175 -6.16 -7.94 17.30
C ALA A 175 -5.84 -8.23 18.77
N SER A 176 -6.08 -9.48 19.19
CA SER A 176 -5.71 -9.97 20.52
C SER A 176 -4.40 -10.75 20.45
N GLY A 177 -3.27 -10.12 20.76
CA GLY A 177 -1.97 -10.80 20.90
C GLY A 177 -1.30 -11.28 19.59
N SER A 178 -0.11 -11.87 19.73
CA SER A 178 0.74 -12.34 18.62
C SER A 178 0.07 -13.46 17.82
N GLY A 179 0.15 -13.36 16.49
CA GLY A 179 -0.48 -14.24 15.50
C GLY A 179 -0.77 -15.66 15.97
N GLY A 180 -2.06 -15.96 16.13
CA GLY A 180 -2.52 -17.29 16.52
C GLY A 180 -2.07 -18.36 15.53
N ARG A 181 -1.92 -19.60 16.01
CA ARG A 181 -1.72 -20.76 15.16
C ARG A 181 -2.93 -20.93 14.25
N VAL A 182 -2.72 -20.83 12.94
CA VAL A 182 -3.77 -20.96 11.92
C VAL A 182 -4.10 -22.44 11.72
N VAL A 183 -5.38 -22.76 11.57
CA VAL A 183 -5.85 -24.09 11.16
C VAL A 183 -6.60 -23.94 9.85
N PHE A 184 -6.24 -24.71 8.82
CA PHE A 184 -7.06 -24.80 7.62
C PHE A 184 -8.12 -25.88 7.79
N VAL A 185 -9.37 -25.52 7.50
CA VAL A 185 -10.54 -26.39 7.61
C VAL A 185 -11.05 -26.70 6.21
N PHE A 186 -11.10 -27.98 5.87
CA PHE A 186 -11.47 -28.50 4.56
C PHE A 186 -12.82 -29.23 4.66
N PRO A 187 -13.95 -28.54 4.49
CA PRO A 187 -15.25 -29.17 4.64
C PRO A 187 -15.48 -30.24 3.56
N GLY A 188 -16.29 -31.24 3.89
CA GLY A 188 -16.79 -32.21 2.92
C GLY A 188 -17.82 -31.63 1.95
N GLN A 189 -18.62 -32.50 1.34
CA GLN A 189 -19.64 -32.11 0.37
C GLN A 189 -20.73 -31.22 1.00
N GLY A 190 -21.16 -30.18 0.29
CA GLY A 190 -22.23 -29.26 0.67
C GLY A 190 -21.90 -27.78 0.48
N ALA A 191 -20.63 -27.43 0.33
CA ALA A 191 -20.17 -26.05 0.16
C ALA A 191 -19.97 -25.64 -1.31
N GLN A 192 -20.08 -26.57 -2.26
CA GLN A 192 -19.93 -26.31 -3.69
C GLN A 192 -21.05 -25.42 -4.25
N TRP A 193 -20.73 -24.71 -5.32
CA TRP A 193 -21.70 -23.95 -6.11
C TRP A 193 -21.19 -23.79 -7.55
N ALA A 194 -22.11 -23.58 -8.50
CA ALA A 194 -21.77 -23.46 -9.92
C ALA A 194 -20.98 -22.17 -10.19
N GLY A 195 -19.79 -22.30 -10.78
CA GLY A 195 -18.89 -21.17 -11.04
C GLY A 195 -17.89 -20.89 -9.90
N MET A 196 -17.83 -21.74 -8.87
CA MET A 196 -16.81 -21.60 -7.82
C MET A 196 -15.40 -21.55 -8.41
N GLY A 197 -14.57 -20.61 -7.96
CA GLY A 197 -13.16 -20.53 -8.39
C GLY A 197 -12.90 -20.08 -9.84
N VAL A 198 -13.92 -19.88 -10.68
CA VAL A 198 -13.72 -19.46 -12.09
C VAL A 198 -12.99 -18.12 -12.18
N GLU A 199 -13.43 -17.12 -11.42
CA GLU A 199 -12.75 -15.81 -11.39
C GLU A 199 -11.30 -15.93 -10.87
N LEU A 200 -11.03 -16.88 -9.97
CA LEU A 200 -9.68 -17.12 -9.45
C LEU A 200 -8.78 -17.81 -10.49
N LEU A 201 -9.32 -18.65 -11.39
CA LEU A 201 -8.55 -19.16 -12.52
C LEU A 201 -8.02 -18.03 -13.40
N ASP A 202 -8.82 -16.98 -13.59
CA ASP A 202 -8.48 -15.89 -14.50
C ASP A 202 -7.64 -14.79 -13.84
N SER A 203 -7.79 -14.61 -12.52
CA SER A 203 -7.20 -13.47 -11.79
C SER A 203 -6.06 -13.82 -10.83
N ALA A 204 -5.92 -15.09 -10.42
CA ALA A 204 -4.95 -15.53 -9.42
C ALA A 204 -4.04 -16.64 -9.97
N PRO A 205 -2.86 -16.31 -10.52
CA PRO A 205 -1.95 -17.29 -11.12
C PRO A 205 -1.62 -18.49 -10.22
N VAL A 206 -1.41 -18.25 -8.92
CA VAL A 206 -1.14 -19.33 -7.94
C VAL A 206 -2.31 -20.32 -7.82
N PHE A 207 -3.55 -19.82 -7.89
CA PHE A 207 -4.73 -20.68 -7.88
C PHE A 207 -4.83 -21.46 -9.18
N ALA A 208 -4.66 -20.80 -10.32
CA ALA A 208 -4.74 -21.43 -11.65
C ALA A 208 -3.69 -22.53 -11.83
N GLU A 209 -2.44 -22.26 -11.46
CA GLU A 209 -1.34 -23.23 -11.51
C GLU A 209 -1.64 -24.44 -10.62
N ARG A 210 -2.07 -24.22 -9.37
CA ARG A 210 -2.40 -25.33 -8.47
C ARG A 210 -3.60 -26.14 -8.95
N PHE A 211 -4.61 -25.47 -9.52
CA PHE A 211 -5.77 -26.14 -10.06
C PHE A 211 -5.42 -27.01 -11.27
N ALA A 212 -4.55 -26.52 -12.16
CA ALA A 212 -4.05 -27.28 -13.31
C ALA A 212 -3.27 -28.53 -12.88
N GLU A 213 -2.43 -28.45 -11.84
CA GLU A 213 -1.76 -29.62 -11.25
C GLU A 213 -2.76 -30.65 -10.72
N CYS A 214 -3.80 -30.20 -10.01
CA CYS A 214 -4.87 -31.08 -9.52
C CYS A 214 -5.64 -31.73 -10.68
N ALA A 215 -5.98 -30.97 -11.71
CA ALA A 215 -6.67 -31.47 -12.90
C ALA A 215 -5.85 -32.54 -13.62
N GLN A 216 -4.54 -32.31 -13.77
CA GLN A 216 -3.62 -33.28 -14.36
C GLN A 216 -3.55 -34.57 -13.53
N ALA A 217 -3.51 -34.47 -12.20
CA ALA A 217 -3.48 -35.63 -11.31
C ALA A 217 -4.80 -36.43 -11.33
N LEU A 218 -5.94 -35.77 -11.58
CA LEU A 218 -7.24 -36.43 -11.68
C LEU A 218 -7.47 -37.12 -13.03
N ALA A 219 -6.79 -36.68 -14.09
CA ALA A 219 -7.10 -37.05 -15.48
C ALA A 219 -7.09 -38.56 -15.77
N GLU A 220 -6.33 -39.36 -15.01
CA GLU A 220 -6.33 -40.83 -15.17
C GLU A 220 -7.51 -41.55 -14.49
N PHE A 221 -8.21 -40.86 -13.57
CA PHE A 221 -9.28 -41.43 -12.75
C PHE A 221 -10.68 -40.97 -13.17
N VAL A 222 -10.79 -39.98 -14.07
CA VAL A 222 -12.04 -39.35 -14.45
C VAL A 222 -12.22 -39.31 -15.97
N ASP A 223 -13.47 -39.29 -16.43
CA ASP A 223 -13.84 -39.21 -17.85
C ASP A 223 -14.25 -37.80 -18.29
N TRP A 224 -13.98 -36.79 -17.47
CA TRP A 224 -14.37 -35.39 -17.66
C TRP A 224 -13.20 -34.44 -17.46
N ASP A 225 -13.28 -33.26 -18.08
CA ASP A 225 -12.26 -32.22 -17.96
C ASP A 225 -12.58 -31.26 -16.79
N ALA A 226 -11.65 -31.15 -15.83
CA ALA A 226 -11.89 -30.41 -14.59
C ALA A 226 -12.08 -28.91 -14.81
N GLU A 227 -11.33 -28.30 -15.75
CA GLU A 227 -11.49 -26.88 -16.05
C GLU A 227 -12.82 -26.62 -16.77
N ALA A 228 -13.19 -27.48 -17.73
CA ALA A 228 -14.46 -27.39 -18.43
C ALA A 228 -15.65 -27.51 -17.47
N VAL A 229 -15.59 -28.44 -16.50
CA VAL A 229 -16.61 -28.56 -15.44
C VAL A 229 -16.63 -27.30 -14.57
N LEU A 230 -15.47 -26.81 -14.13
CA LEU A 230 -15.41 -25.62 -13.26
C LEU A 230 -16.00 -24.38 -13.95
N ARG A 231 -15.68 -24.18 -15.24
CA ARG A 231 -16.20 -23.09 -16.07
C ARG A 231 -17.65 -23.27 -16.52
N GLY A 232 -18.25 -24.44 -16.29
CA GLY A 232 -19.59 -24.76 -16.77
C GLY A 232 -19.69 -24.78 -18.30
N ALA A 233 -18.66 -25.28 -18.97
CA ALA A 233 -18.61 -25.34 -20.43
C ALA A 233 -19.75 -26.21 -21.01
N PRO A 234 -20.25 -25.90 -22.21
CA PRO A 234 -21.27 -26.73 -22.86
C PRO A 234 -20.82 -28.18 -22.98
N GLY A 235 -21.63 -29.11 -22.47
CA GLY A 235 -21.33 -30.55 -22.48
C GLY A 235 -20.44 -31.04 -21.34
N ALA A 236 -20.01 -30.17 -20.43
CA ALA A 236 -19.27 -30.57 -19.24
C ALA A 236 -20.13 -31.43 -18.30
N ALA A 237 -19.48 -32.29 -17.51
CA ALA A 237 -20.16 -33.12 -16.53
C ALA A 237 -20.87 -32.29 -15.45
N SER A 238 -22.05 -32.75 -15.00
CA SER A 238 -22.85 -32.04 -14.01
C SER A 238 -22.24 -32.10 -12.61
N LEU A 239 -22.25 -30.98 -11.89
CA LEU A 239 -21.88 -30.90 -10.46
C LEU A 239 -22.88 -31.64 -9.54
N GLU A 240 -24.01 -32.12 -10.05
CA GLU A 240 -24.94 -32.97 -9.30
C GLU A 240 -24.42 -34.40 -9.13
N ARG A 241 -23.48 -34.83 -9.98
CA ARG A 241 -22.81 -36.12 -9.89
C ARG A 241 -21.78 -36.12 -8.77
N VAL A 242 -21.92 -37.06 -7.83
CA VAL A 242 -21.02 -37.19 -6.67
C VAL A 242 -19.57 -37.42 -7.09
N ASP A 243 -19.38 -38.25 -8.13
CA ASP A 243 -18.09 -38.57 -8.74
C ASP A 243 -17.45 -37.40 -9.52
N VAL A 244 -18.18 -36.30 -9.74
CA VAL A 244 -17.67 -35.06 -10.32
C VAL A 244 -17.42 -34.02 -9.22
N VAL A 245 -18.41 -33.81 -8.36
CA VAL A 245 -18.38 -32.73 -7.37
C VAL A 245 -17.33 -32.94 -6.30
N GLN A 246 -17.09 -34.18 -5.84
CA GLN A 246 -16.12 -34.43 -4.79
C GLN A 246 -14.68 -34.19 -5.27
N PRO A 247 -14.21 -34.77 -6.39
CA PRO A 247 -12.85 -34.49 -6.87
C PRO A 247 -12.65 -33.02 -7.26
N LEU A 248 -13.66 -32.38 -7.87
CA LEU A 248 -13.57 -30.97 -8.23
C LEU A 248 -13.49 -30.06 -7.00
N SER A 249 -14.31 -30.33 -5.97
CA SER A 249 -14.27 -29.57 -4.72
C SER A 249 -12.92 -29.73 -4.01
N TRP A 250 -12.33 -30.93 -4.04
CA TRP A 250 -10.98 -31.16 -3.56
C TRP A 250 -9.95 -30.28 -4.30
N ALA A 251 -9.98 -30.27 -5.63
CA ALA A 251 -9.06 -29.46 -6.44
C ALA A 251 -9.19 -27.96 -6.12
N VAL A 252 -10.41 -27.45 -5.98
CA VAL A 252 -10.67 -26.05 -5.58
C VAL A 252 -10.12 -25.77 -4.17
N MET A 253 -10.39 -26.64 -3.19
CA MET A 253 -9.95 -26.43 -1.82
C MET A 253 -8.41 -26.44 -1.68
N VAL A 254 -7.73 -27.36 -2.37
CA VAL A 254 -6.25 -27.40 -2.38
C VAL A 254 -5.67 -26.16 -3.07
N SER A 255 -6.32 -25.68 -4.13
CA SER A 255 -5.93 -24.45 -4.84
C SER A 255 -6.13 -23.19 -3.98
N LEU A 256 -7.23 -23.12 -3.21
CA LEU A 256 -7.43 -22.06 -2.21
C LEU A 256 -6.38 -22.12 -1.10
N ALA A 257 -6.01 -23.32 -0.63
CA ALA A 257 -4.95 -23.47 0.36
C ALA A 257 -3.60 -22.97 -0.17
N ALA A 258 -3.27 -23.25 -1.43
CA ALA A 258 -2.07 -22.70 -2.07
C ALA A 258 -2.11 -21.17 -2.16
N LEU A 259 -3.27 -20.60 -2.52
CA LEU A 259 -3.46 -19.15 -2.59
C LEU A 259 -3.28 -18.49 -1.22
N TRP A 260 -3.85 -19.03 -0.14
CA TRP A 260 -3.62 -18.52 1.22
C TRP A 260 -2.14 -18.51 1.61
N ARG A 261 -1.43 -19.60 1.29
CA ARG A 261 0.00 -19.73 1.55
C ARG A 261 0.84 -18.72 0.76
N SER A 262 0.44 -18.36 -0.46
CA SER A 262 1.13 -17.29 -1.22
C SER A 262 1.06 -15.91 -0.56
N TYR A 263 0.07 -15.68 0.32
CA TYR A 263 0.00 -14.47 1.15
C TYR A 263 0.71 -14.63 2.51
N GLY A 264 1.47 -15.71 2.70
CA GLY A 264 2.22 -16.00 3.92
C GLY A 264 1.39 -16.61 5.05
N VAL A 265 0.15 -17.03 4.79
CA VAL A 265 -0.69 -17.72 5.78
C VAL A 265 -0.39 -19.21 5.76
N GLU A 266 0.49 -19.64 6.66
CA GLU A 266 0.85 -21.06 6.81
C GLU A 266 -0.01 -21.74 7.90
N PRO A 267 -0.64 -22.90 7.59
CA PRO A 267 -1.39 -23.65 8.58
C PRO A 267 -0.44 -24.36 9.56
N ALA A 268 -0.72 -24.24 10.86
CA ALA A 268 -0.06 -25.05 11.89
C ALA A 268 -0.72 -26.44 12.04
N ALA A 269 -1.97 -26.58 11.59
CA ALA A 269 -2.70 -27.83 11.50
C ALA A 269 -3.74 -27.75 10.38
N VAL A 270 -4.24 -28.91 9.98
CA VAL A 270 -5.36 -29.04 9.04
C VAL A 270 -6.42 -29.97 9.62
N VAL A 271 -7.69 -29.75 9.28
CA VAL A 271 -8.80 -30.65 9.63
C VAL A 271 -9.77 -30.72 8.46
N GLY A 272 -10.40 -31.86 8.24
CA GLY A 272 -11.44 -32.08 7.22
C GLY A 272 -12.35 -33.22 7.59
#